data_AF-A0A067MDF9-F1
#
_entry.id   AF-A0A067MDF9-F1
#
_cell.length_a   1.000
_cell.length_b   1.000
_cell.length_c   1.000
_cell.angle_alpha   90.00
_cell.angle_beta   90.00
_cell.angle_gamma   90.00
#
_symmetry.space_group_name_H-M   'P 1'
#
loop_
_entity.id
_entity.type
_entity.pdbx_description
1 polymer ?
#
loop_
_entity_poly.entity_id
_entity_poly.type
_entity_poly.pdbx_seq_one_letter_code
_entity_poly.pdbx_strand_id
1 'polypeptide(L)'
;MFFQKFLAITLLAFVGFAAAQIVGNATLSEETPGSETFCSSTCVISGKYLGVSQDFFNDYGCGTLVRLNYPATSNTPQTLVAPICFVCAGCTGEPNIAGQTYNWIGSTVVMGNFEPVNPQPILVSWDI
;
A
#
# COMPACT_ATOMS: atom_id res chain seq x y z
N MET A 1 -7.24 -41.17 53.21
CA MET A 1 -7.88 -40.69 51.97
C MET A 1 -7.13 -39.46 51.49
N PHE A 2 -6.65 -39.52 50.25
CA PHE A 2 -5.70 -38.57 49.64
C PHE A 2 -6.38 -37.24 49.29
N PHE A 3 -5.68 -36.13 49.57
CA PHE A 3 -5.99 -34.76 49.16
C PHE A 3 -5.85 -34.59 47.64
N GLN A 4 -6.75 -33.83 46.98
CA GLN A 4 -6.38 -33.13 45.75
C GLN A 4 -7.15 -31.81 45.58
N LYS A 5 -6.37 -30.73 45.54
CA LYS A 5 -6.75 -29.33 45.38
C LYS A 5 -6.88 -29.03 43.89
N PHE A 6 -7.96 -28.38 43.45
CA PHE A 6 -8.06 -27.79 42.11
C PHE A 6 -7.98 -26.27 42.24
N LEU A 7 -6.80 -25.71 41.93
CA LEU A 7 -6.61 -24.30 41.63
C LEU A 7 -6.79 -24.12 40.11
N ALA A 8 -7.88 -23.47 39.71
CA ALA A 8 -8.05 -23.03 38.33
C ALA A 8 -7.31 -21.70 38.13
N ILE A 9 -6.23 -21.73 37.35
CA ILE A 9 -5.52 -20.52 36.89
C ILE A 9 -5.99 -20.24 35.47
N THR A 10 -6.97 -19.35 35.34
CA THR A 10 -7.40 -18.81 34.04
C THR A 10 -6.42 -17.73 33.61
N LEU A 11 -5.39 -18.12 32.85
CA LEU A 11 -4.48 -17.20 32.19
C LEU A 11 -5.18 -16.63 30.94
N LEU A 12 -5.88 -15.51 31.08
CA LEU A 12 -6.33 -14.70 29.93
C LEU A 12 -5.14 -13.87 29.44
N ALA A 13 -4.30 -14.49 28.62
CA ALA A 13 -3.33 -13.74 27.82
C ALA A 13 -4.09 -13.03 26.69
N PHE A 14 -4.39 -11.75 26.89
CA PHE A 14 -4.70 -10.84 25.80
C PHE A 14 -3.45 -10.73 24.94
N VAL A 15 -3.41 -11.51 23.85
CA VAL A 15 -2.47 -11.27 22.75
C VAL A 15 -2.93 -9.97 22.10
N GLY A 16 -2.29 -8.87 22.48
CA GLY A 16 -2.42 -7.61 21.76
C GLY A 16 -1.88 -7.83 20.35
N PHE A 17 -2.77 -8.01 19.38
CA PHE A 17 -2.41 -7.91 17.97
C PHE A 17 -2.04 -6.45 17.73
N ALA A 18 -0.76 -6.11 17.95
CA ALA A 18 -0.17 -5.00 17.23
C ALA A 18 -0.20 -5.42 15.76
N ALA A 19 -1.20 -4.98 15.01
CA ALA A 19 -1.14 -5.03 13.55
C ALA A 19 0.13 -4.25 13.19
N ALA A 20 1.17 -4.97 12.76
CA ALA A 20 2.35 -4.34 12.22
C ALA A 20 1.90 -3.57 10.98
N GLN A 21 1.85 -2.25 11.07
CA GLN A 21 1.55 -1.38 9.93
C GLN A 21 2.60 -1.71 8.86
N ILE A 22 2.16 -2.22 7.71
CA ILE A 22 3.09 -2.52 6.62
C ILE A 22 3.40 -1.20 5.96
N VAL A 23 4.64 -0.75 6.12
CA VAL A 23 5.12 0.52 5.58
C VAL A 23 6.29 0.29 4.63
N GLY A 24 6.35 1.06 3.56
CA GLY A 24 7.45 1.00 2.60
C GLY A 24 7.65 2.32 1.86
N ASN A 25 8.59 2.32 0.90
CA ASN A 25 8.82 3.44 -0.01
C ASN A 25 8.65 2.99 -1.45
N ALA A 26 7.92 3.76 -2.25
CA ALA A 26 7.73 3.52 -3.67
C ALA A 26 8.17 4.74 -4.48
N THR A 27 8.81 4.48 -5.61
CA THR A 27 8.91 5.45 -6.69
C THR A 27 7.61 5.39 -7.48
N LEU A 28 6.87 6.49 -7.52
CA LEU A 28 5.59 6.61 -8.19
C LEU A 28 5.78 7.42 -9.47
N SER A 29 5.43 6.82 -10.60
CA SER A 29 5.47 7.48 -11.92
C SER A 29 4.05 7.69 -12.45
N GLU A 30 3.87 8.69 -13.31
CA GLU A 30 2.58 8.88 -13.96
C GLU A 30 2.31 7.81 -15.00
N GLU A 31 1.07 7.34 -15.02
CA GLU A 31 0.52 6.47 -16.04
C GLU A 31 0.56 7.10 -17.44
N THR A 32 0.76 6.27 -18.46
CA THR A 32 0.45 6.68 -19.84
C THR A 32 -0.99 6.28 -20.18
N PRO A 33 -1.92 7.23 -20.36
CA PRO A 33 -3.34 6.93 -20.48
C PRO A 33 -3.65 5.87 -21.55
N GLY A 34 -4.44 4.87 -21.16
CA GLY A 34 -4.99 3.86 -22.08
C GLY A 34 -4.16 2.59 -22.22
N SER A 35 -3.15 2.40 -21.37
CA SER A 35 -2.33 1.18 -21.33
C SER A 35 -2.79 0.16 -20.28
N GLU A 36 -3.79 0.51 -19.48
CA GLU A 36 -4.17 -0.16 -18.24
C GLU A 36 -5.27 -1.19 -18.51
N THR A 37 -5.07 -2.41 -18.01
CA THR A 37 -6.15 -3.39 -17.89
C THR A 37 -6.59 -3.46 -16.44
N PHE A 38 -7.64 -2.70 -16.09
CA PHE A 38 -8.15 -2.68 -14.72
C PHE A 38 -8.73 -4.02 -14.28
N CYS A 39 -8.46 -4.41 -13.03
CA CYS A 39 -9.00 -5.62 -12.41
C CYS A 39 -10.51 -5.53 -12.16
N SER A 40 -11.07 -4.32 -12.08
CA SER A 40 -12.51 -4.07 -11.99
C SER A 40 -12.85 -2.69 -12.54
N SER A 41 -14.02 -2.56 -13.19
CA SER A 41 -14.55 -1.28 -13.66
C SER A 41 -14.92 -0.32 -12.52
N THR A 42 -15.06 -0.83 -11.29
CA THR A 42 -15.38 -0.02 -10.10
C THR A 42 -14.17 0.23 -9.21
N CYS A 43 -12.97 -0.21 -9.61
CA CYS A 43 -11.80 -0.08 -8.75
C CYS A 43 -11.37 1.38 -8.57
N VAL A 44 -11.48 2.19 -9.62
CA VAL A 44 -11.09 3.60 -9.61
C VAL A 44 -11.98 4.40 -8.65
N ILE A 45 -11.37 5.14 -7.72
CA ILE A 45 -12.09 5.99 -6.76
C ILE A 45 -11.77 7.45 -7.04
N SER A 46 -12.76 8.21 -7.52
CA SER A 46 -12.60 9.65 -7.83
C SER A 46 -11.43 9.94 -8.78
N GLY A 47 -11.22 9.08 -9.77
CA GLY A 47 -10.11 9.17 -10.72
C GLY A 47 -8.75 8.75 -10.18
N LYS A 48 -8.67 8.26 -8.92
CA LYS A 48 -7.45 7.78 -8.29
C LYS A 48 -7.33 6.26 -8.43
N TYR A 49 -6.14 5.82 -8.79
CA TYR A 49 -5.76 4.41 -8.83
C TYR A 49 -4.25 4.25 -8.88
N LEU A 50 -3.81 3.04 -8.53
CA LEU A 50 -2.43 2.59 -8.59
C LEU A 50 -2.30 1.34 -9.45
N GLY A 51 -1.26 1.33 -10.27
CA GLY A 51 -0.67 0.13 -10.87
C GLY A 51 0.51 -0.31 -10.01
N VAL A 52 0.57 -1.61 -9.68
CA VAL A 52 1.65 -2.20 -8.87
C VAL A 52 2.29 -3.39 -9.59
N SER A 53 3.37 -3.94 -9.03
CA SER A 53 3.99 -5.19 -9.51
C SER A 53 3.05 -6.39 -9.34
N GLN A 54 3.30 -7.47 -10.08
CA GLN A 54 2.50 -8.70 -9.95
C GLN A 54 2.56 -9.27 -8.54
N ASP A 55 3.74 -9.28 -7.90
CA ASP A 55 3.93 -9.85 -6.56
C ASP A 55 3.14 -9.05 -5.50
N PHE A 56 3.19 -7.72 -5.57
CA PHE A 56 2.41 -6.86 -4.68
C PHE A 56 0.90 -7.03 -4.92
N PHE A 57 0.48 -7.19 -6.19
CA PHE A 57 -0.91 -7.44 -6.53
C PHE A 57 -1.39 -8.81 -6.04
N ASN A 58 -0.55 -9.84 -6.08
CA ASN A 58 -0.90 -11.18 -5.61
C ASN A 58 -1.16 -11.21 -4.10
N ASP A 59 -0.40 -10.43 -3.33
CA ASP A 59 -0.51 -10.40 -1.88
C ASP A 59 -1.69 -9.55 -1.38
N TYR A 60 -1.94 -8.39 -1.99
CA TYR A 60 -2.97 -7.46 -1.52
C TYR A 60 -4.23 -7.43 -2.38
N GLY A 61 -4.14 -7.76 -3.66
CA GLY A 61 -5.27 -7.83 -4.56
C GLY A 61 -5.85 -6.48 -5.01
N CYS A 62 -6.85 -6.61 -5.89
CA CYS A 62 -7.62 -5.52 -6.47
C CYS A 62 -8.42 -4.75 -5.41
N GLY A 63 -8.41 -3.42 -5.48
CA GLY A 63 -9.20 -2.54 -4.64
C GLY A 63 -8.60 -2.26 -3.26
N THR A 64 -7.46 -2.87 -2.91
CA THR A 64 -6.76 -2.55 -1.66
C THR A 64 -6.38 -1.08 -1.65
N LEU A 65 -6.76 -0.40 -0.57
CA LEU A 65 -6.53 1.02 -0.39
C LEU A 65 -5.13 1.23 0.16
N VAL A 66 -4.29 1.90 -0.62
CA VAL A 66 -2.95 2.27 -0.20
C VAL A 66 -2.95 3.74 0.16
N ARG A 67 -2.46 4.03 1.37
CA ARG A 67 -2.17 5.40 1.79
C ARG A 67 -0.78 5.77 1.31
N LEU A 68 -0.67 6.88 0.59
CA LEU A 68 0.57 7.44 0.08
C LEU A 68 0.88 8.74 0.82
N ASN A 69 2.12 8.92 1.24
CA ASN A 69 2.59 10.10 1.95
C ASN A 69 3.75 10.73 1.17
N TYR A 70 3.63 12.02 0.87
CA TYR A 70 4.61 12.80 0.12
C TYR A 70 4.88 14.16 0.77
N PRO A 71 6.12 14.66 0.84
CA PRO A 71 7.37 13.94 0.58
C PRO A 71 7.56 12.79 1.56
N ALA A 72 8.15 11.67 1.13
CA ALA A 72 8.35 10.48 1.98
C ALA A 72 9.09 10.76 3.32
N THR A 73 9.90 11.82 3.36
CA THR A 73 10.71 12.23 4.52
C THR A 73 10.15 13.44 5.28
N SER A 74 8.96 13.94 4.90
CA SER A 74 8.41 15.18 5.44
C SER A 74 7.64 14.96 6.73
N ASN A 75 7.78 15.90 7.66
CA ASN A 75 7.00 15.98 8.91
C ASN A 75 5.63 16.67 8.70
N THR A 76 5.37 17.24 7.51
CA THR A 76 4.06 17.74 7.08
C THR A 76 3.72 17.14 5.72
N PRO A 77 3.51 15.81 5.65
CA PRO A 77 3.24 15.14 4.39
C PRO A 77 1.84 15.47 3.88
N GLN A 78 1.69 15.54 2.56
CA GLN A 78 0.42 15.33 1.92
C GLN A 78 0.14 13.84 1.89
N THR A 79 -1.03 13.48 2.42
CA THR A 79 -1.51 12.12 2.41
C THR A 79 -2.61 11.98 1.37
N LEU A 80 -2.50 10.95 0.54
CA LEU A 80 -3.50 10.57 -0.44
C LEU A 80 -3.84 9.09 -0.25
N VAL A 81 -5.08 8.71 -0.51
CA VAL A 81 -5.47 7.30 -0.60
C VAL A 81 -5.82 6.98 -2.06
N ALA A 82 -5.27 5.89 -2.57
CA ALA A 82 -5.57 5.38 -3.90
C ALA A 82 -5.67 3.83 -3.88
N PRO A 83 -6.64 3.25 -4.60
CA PRO A 83 -6.82 1.81 -4.71
C PRO A 83 -5.83 1.17 -5.70
N ILE A 84 -5.39 -0.05 -5.43
CA ILE A 84 -4.67 -0.89 -6.40
C ILE A 84 -5.66 -1.39 -7.45
N CYS A 85 -5.46 -1.02 -8.73
CA CYS A 85 -6.44 -1.33 -9.78
C CYS A 85 -5.92 -2.10 -10.97
N PHE A 86 -4.60 -2.27 -11.12
CA PHE A 86 -4.05 -3.10 -12.18
C PHE A 86 -2.62 -3.51 -11.85
N VAL A 87 -2.12 -4.47 -12.61
CA VAL A 87 -0.71 -4.83 -12.64
C VAL A 87 -0.04 -4.03 -13.75
N CYS A 88 0.97 -3.23 -13.42
CA CYS A 88 1.74 -2.51 -14.44
C CYS A 88 2.93 -3.33 -14.93
N ALA A 89 3.08 -3.40 -16.25
CA ALA A 89 4.23 -4.03 -16.87
C ALA A 89 5.51 -3.22 -16.55
N GLY A 90 6.51 -3.88 -15.96
CA GLY A 90 7.77 -3.23 -15.56
C GLY A 90 7.79 -2.64 -14.15
N CYS A 91 6.67 -2.69 -13.43
CA CYS A 91 6.65 -2.38 -12.01
C CYS A 91 7.34 -3.47 -11.19
N THR A 92 8.04 -3.05 -10.15
CA THR A 92 8.86 -3.92 -9.29
C THR A 92 8.50 -3.70 -7.83
N GLY A 93 8.91 -4.65 -6.99
CA GLY A 93 8.62 -4.63 -5.55
C GLY A 93 7.89 -5.88 -5.12
N GLU A 94 8.38 -6.54 -4.07
CA GLU A 94 7.77 -7.69 -3.43
C GLU A 94 7.46 -7.28 -1.97
N PRO A 95 6.21 -7.41 -1.53
CA PRO A 95 5.85 -7.04 -0.18
C PRO A 95 6.62 -7.84 0.86
N ASN A 96 6.77 -7.27 2.06
CA ASN A 96 7.42 -7.90 3.21
C ASN A 96 8.94 -8.15 3.06
N ILE A 97 9.58 -7.61 2.02
CA ILE A 97 11.04 -7.59 1.89
C ILE A 97 11.59 -6.26 2.41
N ALA A 98 12.39 -6.34 3.49
CA ALA A 98 13.02 -5.18 4.09
C ALA A 98 14.01 -4.50 3.12
N GLY A 99 13.92 -3.18 3.01
CA GLY A 99 14.82 -2.37 2.18
C GLY A 99 14.53 -2.39 0.68
N GLN A 100 13.46 -3.06 0.25
CA GLN A 100 13.06 -3.02 -1.15
C GLN A 100 12.43 -1.68 -1.51
N THR A 101 12.81 -1.15 -2.68
CA THR A 101 12.14 -0.01 -3.30
C THR A 101 11.15 -0.55 -4.32
N TYR A 102 9.93 -0.02 -4.29
CA TYR A 102 8.86 -0.39 -5.20
C TYR A 102 8.82 0.63 -6.35
N ASN A 103 8.47 0.20 -7.55
CA ASN A 103 8.19 1.13 -8.65
C ASN A 103 6.76 0.92 -9.11
N TRP A 104 5.93 1.94 -8.95
CA TRP A 104 4.49 1.90 -9.17
C TRP A 104 4.05 3.00 -10.14
N ILE A 105 2.86 2.81 -10.71
CA ILE A 105 2.20 3.79 -11.55
C ILE A 105 1.04 4.41 -10.79
N GLY A 106 0.97 5.74 -10.77
CA GLY A 106 -0.16 6.49 -10.26
C GLY A 106 -0.95 7.14 -11.40
N SER A 107 -2.27 7.18 -11.25
CA SER A 107 -3.14 7.99 -12.13
C SER A 107 -2.69 9.46 -12.17
N THR A 108 -3.04 10.17 -13.24
CA THR A 108 -2.79 11.62 -13.39
C THR A 108 -3.36 12.44 -12.22
N VAL A 109 -4.49 12.03 -11.65
CA VAL A 109 -5.08 12.65 -10.45
C VAL A 109 -4.21 12.46 -9.22
N VAL A 110 -3.65 11.26 -9.02
CA VAL A 110 -2.73 10.97 -7.92
C VAL A 110 -1.47 11.83 -8.07
N MET A 111 -0.85 11.81 -9.26
CA MET A 111 0.39 12.55 -9.53
C MET A 111 0.20 14.06 -9.42
N GLY A 112 -0.89 14.60 -9.95
CA GLY A 112 -1.21 16.03 -9.87
C GLY A 112 -1.46 16.56 -8.45
N ASN A 113 -1.72 15.69 -7.46
CA ASN A 113 -1.74 16.11 -6.06
C ASN A 113 -0.33 16.35 -5.50
N PHE A 114 0.68 15.65 -6.01
CA PHE A 114 2.05 15.70 -5.51
C PHE A 114 2.97 16.62 -6.33
N GLU A 115 2.81 16.66 -7.66
CA GLU A 115 3.57 17.52 -8.57
C GLU A 115 2.63 18.30 -9.48
N PRO A 116 2.44 19.62 -9.25
CA PRO A 116 1.52 20.40 -10.07
C PRO A 116 2.06 20.81 -11.46
N VAL A 117 3.36 20.57 -11.80
CA VAL A 117 3.97 21.22 -12.98
C VAL A 117 4.92 20.36 -13.85
N ASN A 118 5.27 19.12 -13.49
CA ASN A 118 6.10 18.27 -14.37
C ASN A 118 6.02 16.81 -13.91
N PRO A 119 5.63 15.82 -14.74
CA PRO A 119 5.56 14.44 -14.31
C PRO A 119 6.96 13.83 -14.24
N GLN A 120 7.57 13.86 -13.05
CA GLN A 120 8.75 13.04 -12.78
C GLN A 120 8.37 11.93 -11.79
N PRO A 121 9.11 10.81 -11.80
CA PRO A 121 8.93 9.80 -10.76
C PRO A 121 9.25 10.41 -9.38
N ILE A 122 8.31 10.29 -8.44
CA ILE A 122 8.45 10.82 -7.08
C ILE A 122 8.61 9.69 -6.06
N LEU A 123 9.37 9.96 -5.00
CA LEU A 123 9.46 9.03 -3.87
C LEU A 123 8.33 9.31 -2.87
N VAL A 124 7.48 8.32 -2.66
CA VAL A 124 6.40 8.32 -1.66
C VAL A 124 6.65 7.24 -0.63
N SER A 125 6.31 7.50 0.63
CA SER A 125 6.14 6.42 1.60
C SER A 125 4.69 5.92 1.55
N TRP A 126 4.48 4.64 1.80
CA TRP A 126 3.17 4.03 1.69
C TRP A 126 2.86 3.13 2.89
N ASP A 127 1.57 2.99 3.18
CA ASP A 127 1.04 2.09 4.20
C ASP A 127 -0.34 1.51 3.83
N ILE A 128 -0.64 0.32 4.36
CA ILE A 128 -1.92 -0.42 4.22
C ILE A 128 -2.47 -0.76 5.61
#